data_AF-A0A935EHG2-F1
#
_entry.id   AF-A0A935EHG2-F1
#
_cell.length_a   1.000
_cell.length_b   1.000
_cell.length_c   1.000
_cell.angle_alpha   90.00
_cell.angle_beta   90.00
_cell.angle_gamma   90.00
#
_symmetry.space_group_name_H-M   'P 1'
#
loop_
_entity.id
_entity.type
_entity.pdbx_description
1 polymer ?
#
loop_
_entity_poly.entity_id
_entity_poly.type
_entity_poly.pdbx_seq_one_letter_code
_entity_poly.pdbx_strand_id
1 'polypeptide(L)' 'MHHDTKLRDAARAIYNAVYPGEEWAPLPFEDAERFGSVHYRNAVDAARKVRLEFAEDPGGHQLGLF' A
#
# COMPACT_ATOMS: atom_id res chain seq x y z
N MET A 1 -4.47 12.74 -14.63
CA MET A 1 -4.50 12.07 -13.30
C MET A 1 -3.29 11.15 -13.20
N HIS A 2 -2.12 11.72 -12.90
CA HIS A 2 -0.91 10.95 -12.64
C HIS A 2 -1.06 10.44 -11.19
N HIS A 3 -1.93 9.46 -10.97
CA HIS A 3 -1.96 8.77 -9.68
C HIS A 3 -0.53 8.32 -9.42
N ASP A 4 0.04 8.80 -8.31
CA ASP A 4 1.42 8.59 -7.96
C ASP A 4 1.76 7.10 -8.10
N THR A 5 2.42 6.75 -9.21
CA THR A 5 2.51 5.35 -9.66
C THR A 5 3.27 4.54 -8.62
N LYS A 6 4.24 5.18 -7.96
CA LYS A 6 4.97 4.60 -6.83
C LYS A 6 4.06 4.34 -5.62
N LEU A 7 3.15 5.27 -5.29
CA LEU A 7 2.19 5.06 -4.22
C LEU A 7 1.24 3.89 -4.54
N ARG A 8 0.77 3.81 -5.79
CA ARG A 8 -0.09 2.71 -6.24
C ARG A 8 0.64 1.36 -6.17
N ASP A 9 1.89 1.30 -6.62
CA ASP A 9 2.70 0.08 -6.57
C ASP A 9 3.00 -0.36 -5.13
N ALA A 10 3.30 0.58 -4.23
CA ALA A 10 3.46 0.30 -2.81
C ALA A 10 2.15 -0.22 -2.18
N ALA A 11 1.02 0.40 -2.48
CA ALA A 11 -0.29 -0.06 -2.02
C ALA A 11 -0.59 -1.48 -2.55
N ARG A 12 -0.25 -1.79 -3.80
CA ARG A 12 -0.40 -3.13 -4.38
C ARG A 12 0.47 -4.17 -3.68
N ALA A 13 1.74 -3.83 -3.40
CA ALA A 13 2.64 -4.73 -2.66
C ALA A 13 2.11 -5.04 -1.25
N ILE A 14 1.65 -4.01 -0.53
CA ILE A 14 1.05 -4.17 0.80
C ILE A 14 -0.23 -4.98 0.73
N TYR A 15 -1.11 -4.68 -0.21
CA TYR A 15 -2.38 -5.40 -0.40
C TYR A 15 -2.15 -6.88 -0.61
N ASN A 16 -1.25 -7.25 -1.53
CA ASN A 16 -0.98 -8.65 -1.84
C ASN A 16 -0.31 -9.40 -0.67
N ALA A 17 0.46 -8.70 0.17
CA ALA A 17 1.08 -9.29 1.35
C ALA A 17 0.07 -9.54 2.49
N VAL A 18 -0.89 -8.63 2.69
CA VAL A 18 -1.87 -8.69 3.79
C VAL A 18 -3.13 -9.47 3.39
N TYR A 19 -3.46 -9.47 2.09
CA TYR A 19 -4.65 -10.10 1.52
C TYR A 19 -4.26 -11.07 0.40
N PRO A 20 -3.54 -12.17 0.72
CA PRO A 20 -2.94 -13.06 -0.30
C PRO A 20 -3.97 -13.92 -1.05
N GLY A 21 -5.25 -13.88 -0.68
CA GLY A 21 -6.30 -14.66 -1.32
C GLY A 21 -7.69 -14.35 -0.78
N GLU A 22 -8.68 -15.08 -1.31
CA GLU A 22 -10.12 -14.81 -1.12
C GLU A 22 -10.59 -14.89 0.34
N GLU A 23 -9.88 -15.65 1.19
CA GLU A 23 -10.13 -15.72 2.63
C GLU A 23 -9.93 -14.35 3.33
N TRP A 24 -9.01 -13.54 2.81
CA TRP A 24 -8.57 -12.29 3.44
C TRP A 24 -9.16 -11.05 2.77
N ALA A 25 -9.42 -11.12 1.47
CA ALA A 25 -10.16 -10.08 0.75
C ALA A 25 -11.02 -10.68 -0.38
N PRO A 26 -12.26 -10.20 -0.56
CA PRO A 26 -13.18 -10.75 -1.56
C PRO A 26 -12.86 -10.32 -2.99
N LEU A 27 -11.89 -9.44 -3.21
CA LEU A 27 -11.57 -8.85 -4.52
C LEU A 27 -10.05 -8.84 -4.73
N PRO A 28 -9.56 -9.06 -5.95
CA PRO A 28 -8.17 -8.75 -6.30
C PRO A 28 -7.91 -7.24 -6.24
N PHE A 29 -6.63 -6.84 -6.19
CA PHE A 29 -6.23 -5.43 -6.02
C PHE A 29 -6.89 -4.47 -7.02
N GLU A 30 -6.95 -4.86 -8.30
CA GLU A 30 -7.51 -4.05 -9.38
C GLU A 30 -9.00 -3.76 -9.18
N ASP A 31 -9.78 -4.76 -8.75
CA ASP A 31 -11.20 -4.58 -8.48
C ASP A 31 -11.41 -3.85 -7.15
N ALA A 32 -10.58 -4.15 -6.15
CA ALA A 32 -10.57 -3.47 -4.86
C ALA A 32 -10.29 -1.96 -5.02
N GLU A 33 -9.40 -1.57 -5.94
CA GLU A 33 -9.12 -0.19 -6.36
C GLU A 33 -10.33 0.41 -7.07
N ARG A 34 -10.89 -0.29 -8.06
CA ARG A 34 -12.04 0.18 -8.83
C ARG A 34 -13.28 0.46 -7.97
N PHE A 35 -13.56 -0.40 -7.00
CA PHE A 35 -14.71 -0.27 -6.10
C PHE A 35 -14.41 0.52 -4.83
N GLY A 36 -13.16 0.96 -4.62
CA GLY A 36 -12.76 1.70 -3.42
C GLY A 36 -12.99 0.93 -2.13
N SER A 37 -12.71 -0.39 -2.15
CA SER A 37 -12.94 -1.28 -1.02
C SER A 37 -12.14 -0.88 0.23
N VAL A 38 -12.56 -1.37 1.41
CA VAL A 38 -11.84 -1.10 2.67
C VAL A 38 -10.40 -1.63 2.63
N HIS A 39 -10.19 -2.83 2.07
CA HIS A 39 -8.87 -3.45 1.91
C HIS A 39 -7.93 -2.56 1.07
N TYR A 40 -8.44 -1.99 -0.03
CA TYR A 40 -7.67 -1.09 -0.87
C TYR A 40 -7.31 0.21 -0.15
N ARG A 41 -8.28 0.83 0.53
CA ARG A 41 -8.04 2.07 1.28
C ARG A 41 -7.01 1.87 2.39
N ASN A 42 -7.09 0.76 3.12
CA ASN A 42 -6.13 0.41 4.16
C ASN A 42 -4.71 0.29 3.59
N ALA A 43 -4.54 -0.38 2.45
CA ALA A 43 -3.25 -0.52 1.80
C ALA A 43 -2.69 0.83 1.30
N VAL A 44 -3.54 1.69 0.76
CA VAL A 44 -3.16 3.06 0.36
C VAL A 44 -2.75 3.91 1.57
N ASP A 45 -3.50 3.84 2.66
CA ASP A 45 -3.19 4.58 3.89
C ASP A 45 -1.87 4.12 4.50
N ALA A 46 -1.60 2.80 4.50
CA ALA A 46 -0.32 2.25 4.93
C ALA A 46 0.83 2.75 4.03
N ALA A 47 0.67 2.70 2.71
CA ALA A 47 1.66 3.20 1.76
C ALA A 47 1.96 4.70 1.96
N ARG A 48 0.94 5.52 2.27
CA ARG A 48 1.10 6.94 2.58
C ARG A 48 1.89 7.18 3.85
N LYS A 49 1.58 6.43 4.93
CA LYS A 49 2.29 6.54 6.21
C LYS A 49 3.77 6.21 6.07
N VAL A 50 4.08 5.12 5.36
CA VAL A 50 5.47 4.73 5.07
C VAL A 50 6.19 5.81 4.28
N ARG A 51 5.56 6.36 3.24
CA ARG A 51 6.16 7.46 2.47
C ARG A 51 6.44 8.69 3.32
N LEU A 52 5.54 9.06 4.23
CA LEU A 52 5.74 10.20 5.12
C LEU A 52 6.94 9.96 6.04
N GLU A 53 7.03 8.78 6.66
CA GLU A 53 8.16 8.41 7.51
C GLU A 53 9.51 8.54 6.77
N PHE A 54 9.59 8.03 5.54
CA PHE A 54 10.81 8.12 4.72
C PHE A 54 11.06 9.49 4.08
N ALA A 55 10.05 10.38 4.01
CA ALA A 55 10.23 11.75 3.55
C ALA A 55 10.73 12.67 4.67
N GLU A 56 10.37 12.36 5.92
CA GLU A 56 10.79 13.09 7.12
C GLU A 56 12.15 12.60 7.68
N ASP A 57 12.70 11.48 7.18
CA ASP A 57 14.10 11.04 7.43
C ASP A 57 15.04 11.33 6.24
N PRO A 58 15.63 12.54 6.14
CA PRO A 58 16.64 12.86 5.13
C PRO A 58 17.99 12.15 5.36
N GLY A 59 18.17 11.46 6.49
CA GLY A 59 19.40 10.78 6.88
C GLY A 59 19.46 9.30 6.47
N GLY A 60 18.34 8.74 5.99
CA GLY A 60 18.28 7.38 5.44
C GLY A 60 18.92 6.36 6.36
N HIS A 61 18.60 6.38 7.66
CA HIS A 61 18.92 5.20 8.47
C HIS A 61 17.90 4.14 8.11
N GLN A 62 18.32 3.26 7.21
CA GLN A 62 17.64 2.01 6.87
C GLN A 62 17.16 1.39 8.19
N LEU A 63 15.88 1.57 8.51
CA LEU A 63 15.29 0.92 9.67
C LEU A 63 15.54 -0.57 9.43
N GLY A 64 16.32 -1.17 10.32
CA GLY A 64 16.54 -2.60 10.36
C GLY A 64 15.19 -3.25 10.55
N LEU A 65 14.51 -3.51 9.45
CA LEU A 65 13.31 -4.31 9.40
C LEU A 65 13.83 -5.74 9.20
N PHE A 66 13.77 -6.47 10.32
CA PHE A 66 14.18 -7.85 10.61
C PHE A 66 15.67 -8.04 10.92
#